data_AF-A0A259BHP5-F1
#
_entry.id   AF-A0A259BHP5-F1
#
_cell.length_a   1.000
_cell.length_b   1.000
_cell.length_c   1.000
_cell.angle_alpha   90.00
_cell.angle_beta   90.00
_cell.angle_gamma   90.00
#
_symmetry.space_group_name_H-M   'P 1'
#
loop_
_entity.id
_entity.type
_entity.pdbx_description
1 polymer ?
#
loop_
_entity_poly.entity_id
_entity_poly.type
_entity_poly.pdbx_seq_one_letter_code
_entity_poly.pdbx_strand_id
1 'polypeptide(L)'
;MSAHIPQIPELDTLRAGGKRALAMALAAVETARGKPSLVALLDRAAREPKALVLGLTGPPGVGKSTLTNALVRRARAAGRTVAVLAVDPSSRRTGGALLGDRARIQTDPEDRGVFV
;
A
#
# COMPACT_ATOMS: atom_id res chain seq x y z
N MET A 1 -21.94 -16.97 8.86
CA MET A 1 -22.08 -15.78 7.98
C MET A 1 -20.98 -15.89 6.93
N SER A 2 -21.31 -16.23 5.68
CA SER A 2 -20.30 -16.36 4.62
C SER A 2 -19.63 -15.01 4.39
N ALA A 3 -18.34 -14.92 4.69
CA ALA A 3 -17.54 -13.76 4.31
C ALA A 3 -17.62 -13.61 2.79
N HIS A 4 -18.18 -12.51 2.32
CA HIS A 4 -18.14 -12.16 0.90
C HIS A 4 -16.67 -11.98 0.52
N ILE A 5 -16.10 -12.99 -0.12
CA ILE A 5 -14.72 -12.90 -0.60
C ILE A 5 -14.75 -11.91 -1.75
N PRO A 6 -14.07 -10.75 -1.64
CA PRO A 6 -14.02 -9.80 -2.74
C PRO A 6 -13.45 -10.51 -3.97
N GLN A 7 -14.10 -10.32 -5.12
CA GLN A 7 -13.56 -10.79 -6.39
C GLN A 7 -12.18 -10.17 -6.60
N ILE A 8 -11.20 -10.99 -6.98
CA ILE A 8 -9.85 -10.53 -7.29
C ILE A 8 -9.91 -9.82 -8.65
N PRO A 9 -9.69 -8.50 -8.71
CA PRO A 9 -9.79 -7.75 -9.95
C PRO A 9 -8.62 -8.06 -10.88
N GLU A 10 -8.84 -7.90 -12.17
CA GLU A 10 -7.76 -7.95 -13.16
C GLU A 10 -6.82 -6.74 -13.03
N LEU A 11 -5.57 -6.92 -13.45
CA LEU A 11 -4.52 -5.90 -13.33
C LEU A 11 -4.87 -4.61 -14.09
N ASP A 12 -5.50 -4.71 -15.25
CA ASP A 12 -5.86 -3.53 -16.06
C ASP A 12 -6.99 -2.73 -15.41
N THR A 13 -7.95 -3.41 -14.77
CA THR A 13 -8.98 -2.79 -13.93
C THR A 13 -8.36 -2.06 -12.74
N LEU A 14 -7.31 -2.63 -12.11
CA LEU A 14 -6.59 -1.97 -11.01
C LEU A 14 -5.86 -0.71 -11.46
N ARG A 15 -5.26 -0.73 -12.65
CA ARG A 15 -4.55 0.43 -13.22
C ARG A 15 -5.50 1.62 -13.43
N ALA A 16 -6.76 1.37 -13.79
CA ALA A 16 -7.76 2.41 -13.99
C ALA A 16 -8.53 2.81 -12.71
N GLY A 17 -8.56 1.93 -11.69
CA GLY A 17 -9.48 2.06 -10.55
C GLY A 17 -9.03 2.95 -9.37
N GLY A 18 -7.83 3.55 -9.45
CA GLY A 18 -7.33 4.51 -8.46
C GLY A 18 -7.21 3.95 -7.03
N LYS A 19 -7.27 4.86 -6.03
CA LYS A 19 -7.05 4.51 -4.60
C LYS A 19 -8.00 3.42 -4.09
N ARG A 20 -9.28 3.47 -4.47
CA ARG A 20 -10.29 2.52 -3.99
C ARG A 20 -10.02 1.11 -4.50
N ALA A 21 -9.73 0.96 -5.80
CA ALA A 21 -9.42 -0.34 -6.37
C ALA A 21 -8.13 -0.92 -5.78
N LEU A 22 -7.11 -0.09 -5.54
CA LEU A 22 -5.89 -0.51 -4.86
C LEU A 22 -6.16 -0.99 -3.42
N ALA A 23 -6.97 -0.27 -2.64
CA ALA A 23 -7.35 -0.70 -1.30
C ALA A 23 -8.10 -2.04 -1.30
N MET A 24 -9.00 -2.25 -2.26
CA MET A 24 -9.71 -3.53 -2.42
C MET A 24 -8.77 -4.68 -2.82
N ALA A 25 -7.80 -4.41 -3.70
CA ALA A 25 -6.78 -5.41 -4.04
C ALA A 25 -5.92 -5.79 -2.84
N LEU A 26 -5.49 -4.83 -2.02
CA LEU A 26 -4.74 -5.12 -0.80
C LEU A 26 -5.55 -5.97 0.18
N ALA A 27 -6.84 -5.66 0.37
CA ALA A 27 -7.74 -6.49 1.17
C ALA A 27 -7.90 -7.91 0.59
N ALA A 28 -7.93 -8.07 -0.73
CA ALA A 28 -7.96 -9.38 -1.38
C ALA A 28 -6.63 -10.14 -1.19
N VAL A 29 -5.48 -9.46 -1.23
CA VAL A 29 -4.17 -10.06 -0.93
C VAL A 29 -4.14 -10.64 0.49
N GLU A 30 -4.76 -9.95 1.45
CA GLU A 30 -4.82 -10.40 2.84
C GLU A 30 -5.76 -11.60 3.04
N THR A 31 -6.93 -11.59 2.38
CA THR A 31 -8.02 -12.54 2.65
C THR A 31 -8.08 -13.72 1.68
N ALA A 32 -7.48 -13.63 0.50
CA ALA A 32 -7.56 -14.65 -0.56
C ALA A 32 -6.23 -15.42 -0.77
N ARG A 33 -5.43 -15.56 0.28
CA ARG A 33 -4.14 -16.29 0.24
C ARG A 33 -4.32 -17.71 -0.33
N GLY A 34 -3.40 -18.12 -1.20
CA GLY A 34 -3.38 -19.45 -1.82
C GLY A 34 -4.32 -19.63 -3.01
N LYS A 35 -5.10 -18.62 -3.40
CA LYS A 35 -5.94 -18.72 -4.61
C LYS A 35 -5.10 -18.56 -5.90
N PRO A 36 -5.27 -19.44 -6.89
CA PRO A 36 -4.53 -19.34 -8.16
C PRO A 36 -4.71 -18.00 -8.88
N SER A 37 -5.90 -17.41 -8.83
CA SER A 37 -6.17 -16.10 -9.43
C SER A 37 -5.41 -14.95 -8.77
N LEU A 38 -5.15 -15.03 -7.46
CA LEU A 38 -4.35 -14.04 -6.74
C LEU A 38 -2.87 -14.17 -7.15
N VAL A 39 -2.37 -15.41 -7.22
CA VAL A 39 -0.99 -15.69 -7.66
C VAL A 39 -0.77 -15.17 -9.08
N ALA A 40 -1.69 -15.47 -10.01
CA ALA A 40 -1.61 -15.00 -11.39
C ALA A 40 -1.61 -13.46 -11.50
N LEU A 41 -2.42 -12.77 -10.68
CA LEU A 41 -2.41 -11.31 -10.61
C LEU A 41 -1.05 -10.78 -10.15
N LEU A 42 -0.50 -11.33 -9.07
CA LEU A 42 0.78 -10.90 -8.50
C LEU A 42 1.94 -11.17 -9.46
N ASP A 43 1.96 -12.33 -10.13
CA ASP A 43 2.97 -12.67 -11.14
C ASP A 43 2.93 -11.70 -12.31
N ARG A 44 1.74 -11.36 -12.81
CA ARG A 44 1.59 -10.38 -13.90
C ARG A 44 2.07 -9.00 -13.46
N ALA A 45 1.74 -8.57 -12.25
CA ALA A 45 2.21 -7.29 -11.71
C ALA A 45 3.74 -7.26 -11.55
N ALA A 46 4.35 -8.36 -11.09
CA ALA A 46 5.79 -8.47 -10.86
C ALA A 46 6.62 -8.44 -12.15
N ARG A 47 6.07 -8.90 -13.28
CA ARG A 47 6.75 -8.88 -14.59
C ARG A 47 6.90 -7.48 -15.18
N GLU A 48 6.13 -6.51 -14.70
CA GLU A 48 6.14 -5.14 -15.21
C GLU A 48 6.31 -4.13 -14.06
N PRO A 49 7.47 -4.10 -13.36
CA PRO A 49 7.70 -3.15 -12.28
C PRO A 49 7.64 -1.71 -12.82
N LYS A 50 6.75 -0.89 -12.24
CA LYS A 50 6.54 0.52 -12.64
C LYS A 50 7.09 1.53 -11.63
N ALA A 51 7.63 1.08 -10.50
CA ALA A 51 8.02 1.94 -9.39
C ALA A 51 9.36 1.54 -8.79
N LEU A 52 10.10 2.54 -8.30
CA LEU A 52 11.22 2.35 -7.39
C LEU A 52 10.67 2.02 -5.99
N VAL A 53 11.13 0.93 -5.40
CA VAL A 53 10.74 0.51 -4.03
C VAL A 53 11.88 0.82 -3.07
N LEU A 54 11.59 1.60 -2.02
CA LEU A 54 12.55 1.99 -0.99
C LEU A 54 12.13 1.41 0.36
N GLY A 55 13.03 0.65 0.99
CA GLY A 55 12.85 0.16 2.36
C GLY A 55 13.44 1.16 3.36
N LEU A 56 12.62 1.62 4.32
CA LEU A 56 13.07 2.50 5.39
C LEU A 56 12.98 1.76 6.73
N THR A 57 14.12 1.59 7.40
CA THR A 57 14.23 0.89 8.68
C THR A 57 15.12 1.67 9.66
N GLY A 58 15.11 1.27 10.93
CA GLY A 58 15.86 1.91 12.01
C GLY A 58 15.08 1.92 13.33
N PRO A 59 15.73 2.26 14.45
CA PRO A 59 15.11 2.22 15.77
C PRO A 59 13.94 3.22 15.92
N PRO A 60 13.07 3.05 16.93
CA PRO A 60 12.08 4.07 17.29
C PRO A 60 12.75 5.42 17.54
N GLY A 61 12.13 6.52 17.11
CA GLY A 61 12.65 7.88 17.34
C GLY A 61 13.75 8.37 16.39
N VAL A 62 14.35 7.52 15.54
CA VAL A 62 15.45 7.92 14.60
C VAL A 62 15.02 8.90 13.50
N GLY A 63 13.73 9.23 13.40
CA GLY A 63 13.21 10.17 12.40
C GLY A 63 12.76 9.54 11.08
N LYS A 64 12.48 8.23 11.03
CA LYS A 64 11.94 7.54 9.83
C LYS A 64 10.74 8.26 9.23
N SER A 65 9.72 8.58 10.03
CA SER A 65 8.53 9.28 9.56
C SER A 65 8.83 10.69 9.03
N THR A 66 9.78 11.40 9.64
CA THR A 66 10.24 12.70 9.15
C THR A 66 10.88 12.58 7.77
N LEU A 67 11.74 11.58 7.57
CA LEU A 67 12.36 11.28 6.28
C LEU A 67 11.31 10.84 5.25
N THR A 68 10.39 9.95 5.61
CA THR A 68 9.28 9.52 4.74
C THR A 68 8.47 10.72 4.25
N ASN A 69 8.07 11.63 5.15
CA ASN A 69 7.32 12.83 4.77
C ASN A 69 8.12 13.74 3.82
N ALA A 70 9.43 13.88 4.05
CA ALA A 70 10.29 14.66 3.15
C ALA A 70 10.39 14.03 1.75
N LEU A 71 10.54 12.71 1.66
CA LEU A 71 10.58 11.98 0.40
C LEU A 71 9.26 12.09 -0.36
N VAL A 72 8.12 11.92 0.32
CA VAL A 72 6.79 12.10 -0.27
C VAL A 72 6.65 13.50 -0.85
N ARG A 73 6.91 14.56 -0.06
CA ARG A 73 6.82 15.94 -0.55
C ARG A 73 7.72 16.19 -1.77
N ARG A 74 8.97 15.71 -1.73
CA ARG A 74 9.93 15.86 -2.83
C ARG A 74 9.44 15.17 -4.11
N ALA A 75 8.89 13.97 -4.00
CA ALA A 75 8.37 13.22 -5.13
C ALA A 75 7.10 13.85 -5.72
N ARG A 76 6.18 14.32 -4.86
CA ARG A 76 4.97 15.03 -5.29
C ARG A 76 5.28 16.36 -5.96
N ALA A 77 6.24 17.13 -5.42
CA ALA A 77 6.73 18.36 -6.07
C ALA A 77 7.37 18.09 -7.46
N ALA A 78 7.83 16.87 -7.72
CA ALA A 78 8.34 16.43 -9.02
C ALA A 78 7.25 15.78 -9.91
N GLY A 79 5.96 15.87 -9.54
CA GLY A 79 4.85 15.30 -10.30
C GLY A 79 4.73 13.77 -10.24
N ARG A 80 5.49 13.08 -9.37
CA ARG A 80 5.51 11.61 -9.29
C ARG A 80 4.47 11.10 -8.31
N THR A 81 3.83 9.96 -8.61
CA THR A 81 2.96 9.25 -7.65
C THR A 81 3.77 8.52 -6.59
N VAL A 82 3.24 8.43 -5.36
CA VAL A 82 3.91 7.77 -4.23
C VAL A 82 2.93 6.86 -3.51
N ALA A 83 3.38 5.66 -3.15
CA ALA A 83 2.69 4.79 -2.20
C ALA A 83 3.59 4.58 -0.97
N VAL A 84 3.03 4.73 0.23
CA VAL A 84 3.71 4.43 1.49
C VAL A 84 3.03 3.23 2.12
N LEU A 85 3.77 2.13 2.25
CA LEU A 85 3.29 0.93 2.93
C LEU A 85 3.95 0.83 4.31
N ALA A 86 3.16 1.00 5.36
CA ALA A 86 3.61 0.80 6.72
C ALA A 86 3.63 -0.70 7.07
N VAL A 87 4.75 -1.19 7.61
CA VAL A 87 4.91 -2.58 8.05
C VAL A 87 5.22 -2.58 9.54
N ASP A 88 4.23 -2.92 10.36
CA ASP A 88 4.39 -3.06 11.81
C ASP A 88 4.33 -4.55 12.21
N PRO A 89 5.46 -5.14 12.66
CA PRO A 89 5.48 -6.53 13.10
C PRO A 89 4.64 -6.80 14.36
N SER A 90 4.28 -5.76 15.14
CA SER A 90 3.43 -5.88 16.33
C SER A 90 1.96 -6.22 15.98
N SER A 91 1.55 -6.00 14.73
CA SER A 91 0.21 -6.24 14.19
C SER A 91 -0.32 -7.66 14.36
N ARG A 92 0.56 -8.69 14.46
CA ARG A 92 0.14 -10.07 14.73
C ARG A 92 -0.49 -10.25 16.11
N ARG A 93 -0.20 -9.34 17.05
CA ARG A 93 -0.62 -9.44 18.47
C ARG A 93 -1.88 -8.64 18.78
N THR A 94 -2.24 -7.65 17.96
CA THR A 94 -3.35 -6.71 18.21
C THR A 94 -4.47 -6.78 17.18
N GLY A 95 -4.37 -7.60 16.14
CA GLY A 95 -5.43 -7.78 15.14
C GLY A 95 -5.49 -6.71 14.05
N GLY A 96 -4.47 -5.84 13.96
CA GLY A 96 -4.32 -4.88 12.86
C GLY A 96 -3.78 -3.51 13.32
N ALA A 97 -2.73 -3.03 12.66
CA ALA A 97 -2.10 -1.73 12.91
C ALA A 97 -2.59 -0.64 11.93
N LEU A 98 -3.88 -0.65 11.60
CA LEU A 98 -4.47 0.15 10.51
C LEU A 98 -4.32 1.68 10.66
N LEU A 99 -4.08 2.20 11.86
CA LEU A 99 -4.18 3.63 12.15
C LEU A 99 -2.88 4.30 12.64
N GLY A 100 -2.00 3.56 13.33
CA GLY A 100 -0.86 4.15 14.05
C GLY A 100 0.20 4.80 13.16
N ASP A 101 0.54 4.13 12.06
CA ASP A 101 1.57 4.64 11.13
C ASP A 101 0.98 5.65 10.13
N ARG A 102 -0.29 5.49 9.73
CA ARG A 102 -0.99 6.47 8.86
C ARG A 102 -1.05 7.85 9.52
N ALA A 103 -1.32 7.93 10.84
CA ALA A 103 -1.39 9.20 11.57
C ALA A 103 -0.06 9.98 11.60
N ARG A 104 1.08 9.31 11.39
CA ARG A 104 2.42 9.93 11.39
C ARG A 104 2.84 10.42 10.00
N ILE A 105 2.15 10.00 8.96
CA ILE A 105 2.43 10.38 7.57
C ILE A 105 1.51 11.54 7.22
N GLN A 106 2.08 12.73 7.07
CA GLN A 106 1.30 13.92 6.73
C GLN A 106 1.02 13.93 5.24
N THR A 107 -0.23 13.64 4.86
CA THR A 107 -0.70 13.65 3.48
C THR A 107 -2.04 14.35 3.38
N ASP A 108 -2.30 14.99 2.25
CA ASP A 108 -3.63 15.42 1.87
C ASP A 108 -4.44 14.18 1.45
N PRO A 109 -5.55 13.83 2.13
CA PRO A 109 -6.38 12.69 1.77
C PRO A 109 -6.89 12.75 0.32
N GLU A 110 -7.11 13.97 -0.20
CA GLU A 110 -7.62 14.22 -1.55
C GLU A 110 -6.52 14.15 -2.62
N ASP A 111 -5.22 14.13 -2.26
CA ASP A 111 -4.14 13.97 -3.23
C ASP A 111 -4.17 12.57 -3.85
N ARG A 112 -4.75 12.47 -5.05
CA ARG A 112 -4.87 11.23 -5.82
C ARG A 112 -3.53 10.58 -6.17
N GLY A 113 -2.43 11.32 -6.10
CA GLY A 113 -1.09 10.81 -6.35
C GLY A 113 -0.37 10.27 -5.13
N VAL A 114 -0.99 10.27 -3.95
CA VAL A 114 -0.44 9.65 -2.74
C VAL A 114 -1.36 8.55 -2.20
N PHE A 115 -0.82 7.34 -2.03
CA PHE A 115 -1.47 6.25 -1.33
C PHE A 115 -0.72 5.96 -0.02
N VAL A 116 -1.45 5.77 1.07
CA VAL A 116 -0.90 5.39 2.40
C VAL A 116 -1.79 4.32 2.98
#